data_AF-A0A1A8C1W4-F1
#
_entry.id   AF-A0A1A8C1W4-F1
#
_cell.length_a   1.000
_cell.length_b   1.000
_cell.length_c   1.000
_cell.angle_alpha   90.00
_cell.angle_beta   90.00
_cell.angle_gamma   90.00
#
_symmetry.space_group_name_H-M   'P 1'
#
loop_
_entity.id
_entity.type
_entity.pdbx_description
1 polymer ?
#
loop_
_entity_poly.entity_id
_entity_poly.type
_entity_poly.pdbx_seq_one_letter_code
_entity_poly.pdbx_strand_id
1 'polypeptide(L)'
;ATSPQKIQTYQESLRSLQELIYFKHNLTSEEILKSANKNIDIKTRNFQTVIKDENITMCLWANLCKNPSLKLFNFEEVGLGFKLSKPLAKSDIAVRVIHTRYDHLSMISRITHPRAHTTSRRSSESTSLLMNTQKTMSAAATRTHLQSMPPTTHAGVNIFVDEYTENYVSSCNKDPLTEHAAYDQMALFASACAFSRSKWNAKCGAEHVVLQVCEHHDPSPVPKSSWSLYLLGAQTSKKLEMTEDSDAFSSEHHPNSEFHSTFIHLLQDSLSPDGLDRTKTSYCMFIDTIQSLLHSTRPLVYSETI
;
A
#
# COMPACT_ATOMS: atom_id res chain seq x y z
N ALA A 1 -12.74 28.75 -27.98
CA ALA A 1 -12.69 28.28 -26.59
C ALA A 1 -14.03 27.67 -26.21
N THR A 2 -14.05 26.60 -25.41
CA THR A 2 -15.29 25.99 -24.88
C THR A 2 -15.89 26.91 -23.81
N SER A 3 -17.21 27.10 -23.79
CA SER A 3 -17.84 27.98 -22.79
C SER A 3 -17.76 27.39 -21.38
N PRO A 4 -17.61 28.21 -20.32
CA PRO A 4 -17.49 27.71 -18.93
C PRO A 4 -18.63 26.78 -18.51
N GLN A 5 -19.87 27.11 -18.92
CA GLN A 5 -21.05 26.28 -18.68
C GLN A 5 -20.90 24.87 -19.28
N LYS A 6 -20.37 24.74 -20.52
CA LYS A 6 -20.12 23.42 -21.13
C LYS A 6 -19.04 22.64 -20.36
N ILE A 7 -18.00 23.31 -19.87
CA ILE A 7 -16.94 22.67 -19.06
C ILE A 7 -17.55 22.08 -17.78
N GLN A 8 -18.40 22.83 -17.08
CA GLN A 8 -19.10 22.34 -15.89
C GLN A 8 -20.01 21.14 -16.22
N THR A 9 -20.82 21.21 -17.29
CA THR A 9 -21.67 20.08 -17.72
C THR A 9 -20.86 18.83 -18.04
N TYR A 10 -19.67 18.95 -18.65
CA TYR A 10 -18.79 17.81 -18.90
C TYR A 10 -18.20 17.23 -17.61
N GLN A 11 -17.84 18.06 -16.63
CA GLN A 11 -17.33 17.60 -15.33
C GLN A 11 -18.40 16.86 -14.52
N GLU A 12 -19.63 17.38 -14.50
CA GLU A 12 -20.78 16.73 -13.86
C GLU A 12 -21.12 15.40 -14.55
N SER A 13 -21.17 15.39 -15.88
CA SER A 13 -21.40 14.16 -16.67
C SER A 13 -20.32 13.10 -16.45
N LEU A 14 -19.05 13.51 -16.38
CA LEU A 14 -17.92 12.62 -16.11
C LEU A 14 -18.06 11.98 -14.72
N ARG A 15 -18.38 12.78 -13.69
CA ARG A 15 -18.62 12.26 -12.32
C ARG A 15 -19.77 11.26 -12.30
N SER A 16 -20.92 11.59 -12.89
CA SER A 16 -22.06 10.67 -12.94
C SER A 16 -21.75 9.37 -13.68
N LEU A 17 -20.91 9.39 -14.71
CA LEU A 17 -20.42 8.18 -15.37
C LEU A 17 -19.49 7.35 -14.47
N GLN A 18 -18.56 7.99 -13.75
CA GLN A 18 -17.66 7.30 -12.80
C GLN A 18 -18.44 6.64 -11.66
N GLU A 19 -19.41 7.36 -11.07
CA GLU A 19 -20.32 6.85 -10.04
C GLU A 19 -21.16 5.67 -10.57
N LEU A 20 -21.69 5.77 -11.80
CA LEU A 20 -22.45 4.70 -12.44
C LEU A 20 -21.58 3.44 -12.69
N ILE A 21 -20.33 3.60 -13.13
CA ILE A 21 -19.41 2.47 -13.32
C ILE A 21 -19.16 1.75 -11.98
N TYR A 22 -18.85 2.49 -10.92
CA TYR A 22 -18.67 1.91 -9.59
C TYR A 22 -19.92 1.22 -9.05
N PHE A 23 -21.10 1.82 -9.23
CA PHE A 23 -22.38 1.22 -8.89
C PHE A 23 -22.61 -0.09 -9.64
N LYS A 24 -22.33 -0.12 -10.96
CA LYS A 24 -22.40 -1.35 -11.76
C LYS A 24 -21.42 -2.41 -11.27
N HIS A 25 -20.18 -2.06 -10.94
CA HIS A 25 -19.22 -3.00 -10.37
C HIS A 25 -19.69 -3.60 -9.04
N ASN A 26 -20.34 -2.81 -8.18
CA ASN A 26 -20.93 -3.31 -6.92
C ASN A 26 -22.08 -4.29 -7.19
N LEU A 27 -23.05 -3.94 -8.04
CA LEU A 27 -24.15 -4.83 -8.42
C LEU A 27 -23.66 -6.14 -9.05
N THR A 28 -22.70 -6.06 -9.98
CA THR A 28 -22.11 -7.26 -10.60
C THR A 28 -21.40 -8.13 -9.57
N SER A 29 -20.67 -7.52 -8.62
CA SER A 29 -20.02 -8.26 -7.53
C SER A 29 -21.04 -8.99 -6.65
N GLU A 30 -22.12 -8.30 -6.27
CA GLU A 30 -23.21 -8.86 -5.46
C GLU A 30 -23.87 -10.06 -6.17
N GLU A 31 -24.20 -9.91 -7.45
CA GLU A 31 -24.90 -10.96 -8.22
C GLU A 31 -24.04 -12.22 -8.42
N ILE A 32 -22.73 -12.04 -8.64
CA ILE A 32 -21.76 -13.14 -8.66
C ILE A 32 -21.71 -13.83 -7.29
N LEU A 33 -21.62 -13.06 -6.21
CA LEU A 33 -21.50 -13.59 -4.84
C LEU A 33 -22.75 -14.33 -4.38
N LYS A 34 -23.96 -13.96 -4.82
CA LYS A 34 -25.20 -14.74 -4.58
C LYS A 34 -25.10 -16.17 -5.10
N SER A 35 -24.33 -16.41 -6.16
CA SER A 35 -24.10 -17.74 -6.75
C SER A 35 -22.73 -18.35 -6.39
N ALA A 36 -21.98 -17.77 -5.44
CA ALA A 36 -20.66 -18.25 -5.02
C ALA A 36 -20.67 -19.74 -4.59
N ASN A 37 -21.70 -20.16 -3.84
CA ASN A 37 -21.87 -21.54 -3.37
C ASN A 37 -22.01 -22.59 -4.49
N LYS A 38 -22.29 -22.18 -5.74
CA LYS A 38 -22.37 -23.07 -6.90
C LYS A 38 -21.02 -23.29 -7.58
N ASN A 39 -20.03 -22.44 -7.29
CA ASN A 39 -18.74 -22.38 -7.96
C ASN A 39 -17.59 -22.49 -6.93
N ILE A 40 -17.72 -23.42 -6.00
CA ILE A 40 -16.72 -23.66 -4.95
C ILE A 40 -15.51 -24.36 -5.57
N ASP A 41 -14.32 -23.77 -5.41
CA ASP A 41 -13.07 -24.41 -5.79
C ASP A 41 -12.82 -25.66 -4.93
N ILE A 42 -12.48 -26.77 -5.60
CA ILE A 42 -12.41 -28.10 -4.98
C ILE A 42 -11.25 -28.16 -3.96
N LYS A 43 -10.13 -27.47 -4.23
CA LYS A 43 -8.92 -27.53 -3.41
C LYS A 43 -9.02 -26.67 -2.15
N THR A 44 -9.44 -25.41 -2.31
CA THR A 44 -9.48 -24.40 -1.25
C THR A 44 -10.82 -24.38 -0.49
N ARG A 45 -11.87 -24.99 -1.05
CA ARG A 45 -13.25 -24.97 -0.54
C ARG A 45 -13.85 -23.55 -0.40
N ASN A 46 -13.25 -22.58 -1.08
CA ASN A 46 -13.70 -21.19 -1.16
C ASN A 46 -14.24 -20.90 -2.57
N PHE A 47 -14.90 -19.75 -2.74
CA PHE A 47 -15.24 -19.26 -4.08
C PHE A 47 -14.11 -18.38 -4.60
N GLN A 48 -13.75 -18.53 -5.87
CA GLN A 48 -12.88 -17.59 -6.58
C GLN A 48 -13.25 -17.49 -8.06
N THR A 49 -13.11 -16.31 -8.66
CA THR A 49 -13.26 -16.10 -10.10
C THR A 49 -12.44 -14.89 -10.56
N VAL A 50 -12.01 -14.93 -11.82
CA VAL A 50 -11.36 -13.82 -12.53
C VAL A 50 -12.22 -13.49 -13.74
N ILE A 51 -12.62 -12.23 -13.85
CA ILE A 51 -13.34 -11.68 -15.00
C ILE A 51 -12.39 -10.69 -15.68
N LYS A 52 -12.05 -10.94 -16.94
CA LYS A 52 -11.07 -10.17 -17.69
C LYS A 52 -11.66 -9.68 -19.01
N ASP A 53 -11.48 -8.39 -19.26
CA ASP A 53 -11.86 -7.65 -20.46
C ASP A 53 -10.66 -6.78 -20.91
N GLU A 54 -10.75 -6.09 -22.04
CA GLU A 54 -9.71 -5.16 -22.51
C GLU A 54 -9.41 -4.05 -21.48
N ASN A 55 -10.45 -3.51 -20.83
CA ASN A 55 -10.32 -2.31 -20.00
C ASN A 55 -10.43 -2.55 -18.49
N ILE A 56 -10.82 -3.76 -18.08
CA ILE A 56 -10.97 -4.14 -16.67
C ILE A 56 -10.55 -5.60 -16.43
N THR A 57 -9.94 -5.85 -15.27
CA THR A 57 -9.82 -7.18 -14.68
C THR A 57 -10.39 -7.12 -13.26
N MET A 58 -11.41 -7.92 -12.98
CA MET A 58 -12.06 -8.02 -11.68
C MET A 58 -11.84 -9.42 -11.13
N CYS A 59 -11.13 -9.52 -10.01
CA CYS A 59 -10.94 -10.76 -9.27
C CYS A 59 -11.87 -10.73 -8.05
N LEU A 60 -12.64 -11.79 -7.86
CA LEU A 60 -13.55 -11.95 -6.72
C LEU A 60 -13.25 -13.26 -6.00
N TRP A 61 -13.21 -13.20 -4.68
CA TRP A 61 -13.03 -14.34 -3.80
C TRP A 61 -14.00 -14.25 -2.61
N ALA A 62 -14.49 -15.37 -2.09
CA ALA A 62 -15.33 -15.40 -0.88
C ALA A 62 -15.00 -16.55 0.06
N ASN A 63 -15.02 -16.25 1.36
CA ASN A 63 -14.65 -17.17 2.45
C ASN A 63 -15.78 -18.15 2.80
N LEU A 64 -15.93 -19.19 1.99
CA LEU A 64 -16.92 -20.24 2.23
C LEU A 64 -16.39 -21.35 3.15
N CYS A 65 -15.07 -21.57 3.17
CA CYS A 65 -14.45 -22.62 3.98
C CYS A 65 -14.17 -22.20 5.43
N LYS A 66 -13.96 -20.90 5.68
CA LYS A 66 -13.62 -20.33 7.00
C LYS A 66 -12.42 -21.01 7.70
N ASN A 67 -11.41 -21.39 6.93
CA ASN A 67 -10.25 -22.14 7.41
C ASN A 67 -9.07 -21.20 7.78
N PRO A 68 -8.78 -20.94 9.07
CA PRO A 68 -7.70 -20.05 9.50
C PRO A 68 -6.28 -20.60 9.26
N SER A 69 -6.16 -21.88 8.88
CA SER A 69 -4.88 -22.49 8.50
C SER A 69 -4.50 -22.17 7.06
N LEU A 70 -5.48 -21.87 6.19
CA LEU A 70 -5.23 -21.41 4.82
C LEU A 70 -5.02 -19.90 4.85
N LYS A 71 -3.80 -19.45 4.51
CA LYS A 71 -3.40 -18.04 4.68
C LYS A 71 -3.18 -17.30 3.37
N LEU A 72 -2.71 -17.98 2.33
CA LEU A 72 -2.40 -17.40 1.03
C LEU A 72 -3.46 -17.81 0.00
N PHE A 73 -3.93 -16.84 -0.76
CA PHE A 73 -4.96 -16.99 -1.79
C PHE A 73 -4.44 -16.31 -3.06
N ASN A 74 -4.45 -17.04 -4.19
CA ASN A 74 -3.84 -16.57 -5.43
C ASN A 74 -4.85 -16.66 -6.58
N PHE A 75 -4.95 -15.57 -7.34
CA PHE A 75 -5.56 -15.55 -8.66
C PHE A 75 -4.45 -15.87 -9.69
N GLU A 76 -4.16 -17.15 -9.87
CA GLU A 76 -3.02 -17.64 -10.68
C GLU A 76 -2.98 -17.03 -12.09
N GLU A 77 -4.14 -16.90 -12.74
CA GLU A 77 -4.32 -16.33 -14.08
C GLU A 77 -3.80 -14.89 -14.26
N VAL A 78 -3.67 -14.14 -13.16
CA VAL A 78 -3.29 -12.72 -13.17
C VAL A 78 -2.06 -12.44 -12.30
N GLY A 79 -1.46 -13.46 -11.69
CA GLY A 79 -0.28 -13.33 -10.83
C GLY A 79 -0.51 -12.52 -9.55
N LEU A 80 -1.76 -12.37 -9.09
CA LEU A 80 -2.12 -11.59 -7.91
C LEU A 80 -2.37 -12.50 -6.71
N GLY A 81 -1.74 -12.18 -5.58
CA GLY A 81 -1.97 -12.85 -4.31
C GLY A 81 -2.56 -11.91 -3.27
N PHE A 82 -3.31 -12.47 -2.32
CA PHE A 82 -3.62 -11.80 -1.06
C PHE A 82 -3.53 -12.78 0.11
N LYS A 83 -3.39 -12.22 1.30
CA LYS A 83 -3.26 -13.00 2.53
C LYS A 83 -4.37 -12.60 3.48
N LEU A 84 -5.09 -13.58 4.01
CA LEU A 84 -6.00 -13.31 5.11
C LEU A 84 -5.33 -13.51 6.45
N SER A 85 -5.76 -12.67 7.37
CA SER A 85 -5.49 -12.83 8.78
C SER A 85 -6.35 -13.95 9.38
N LYS A 86 -5.88 -14.55 10.50
CA LYS A 86 -6.62 -15.59 11.22
C LYS A 86 -8.10 -15.24 11.54
N PRO A 87 -8.49 -13.99 11.87
CA PRO A 87 -9.89 -13.62 12.08
C PRO A 87 -10.66 -13.48 10.77
N LEU A 88 -10.14 -12.76 9.77
CA LEU A 88 -10.80 -12.63 8.47
C LEU A 88 -10.99 -14.00 7.81
N ALA A 89 -10.04 -14.91 7.97
CA ALA A 89 -10.13 -16.30 7.55
C ALA A 89 -11.20 -17.12 8.28
N LYS A 90 -11.81 -16.62 9.37
CA LYS A 90 -13.00 -17.20 10.03
C LYS A 90 -14.30 -16.45 9.75
N SER A 91 -14.22 -15.21 9.24
CA SER A 91 -15.37 -14.35 9.01
C SER A 91 -16.04 -14.59 7.65
N ASP A 92 -17.34 -14.28 7.57
CA ASP A 92 -18.07 -14.15 6.30
C ASP A 92 -17.58 -12.90 5.56
N ILE A 93 -16.56 -13.06 4.71
CA ILE A 93 -15.98 -11.98 3.92
C ILE A 93 -15.84 -12.36 2.45
N ALA A 94 -15.86 -11.34 1.60
CA ALA A 94 -15.45 -11.41 0.22
C ALA A 94 -14.33 -10.40 -0.03
N VAL A 95 -13.41 -10.74 -0.93
CA VAL A 95 -12.32 -9.89 -1.39
C VAL A 95 -12.55 -9.58 -2.87
N ARG A 96 -12.46 -8.30 -3.22
CA ARG A 96 -12.57 -7.82 -4.60
C ARG A 96 -11.32 -7.03 -4.95
N VAL A 97 -10.63 -7.47 -6.01
CA VAL A 97 -9.51 -6.74 -6.60
C VAL A 97 -9.92 -6.28 -7.99
N ILE A 98 -9.88 -4.97 -8.22
CA ILE A 98 -10.20 -4.36 -9.53
C ILE A 98 -8.93 -3.72 -10.08
N HIS A 99 -8.61 -4.06 -11.32
CA HIS A 99 -7.58 -3.41 -12.12
C HIS A 99 -8.23 -2.82 -13.36
N THR A 100 -8.09 -1.51 -13.57
CA THR A 100 -8.74 -0.79 -14.68
C THR A 100 -7.72 -0.02 -15.49
N ARG A 101 -7.88 -0.01 -16.81
CA ARG A 101 -6.99 0.73 -17.74
C ARG A 101 -7.11 2.25 -17.56
N TYR A 102 -8.30 2.71 -17.20
CA TYR A 102 -8.59 4.10 -16.90
C TYR A 102 -9.01 4.24 -15.45
N ASP A 103 -8.55 5.31 -14.82
CA ASP A 103 -8.92 5.61 -13.46
C ASP A 103 -10.20 6.46 -13.38
N HIS A 104 -11.27 5.76 -13.03
CA HIS A 104 -12.58 6.32 -12.68
C HIS A 104 -12.87 6.13 -11.19
N LEU A 105 -11.93 5.59 -10.41
CA LEU A 105 -12.13 5.17 -9.04
C LEU A 105 -11.40 6.09 -8.04
N SER A 106 -10.35 6.82 -8.45
CA SER A 106 -9.76 7.97 -7.75
C SER A 106 -10.83 8.92 -7.23
N MET A 107 -11.66 9.45 -8.13
CA MET A 107 -12.56 10.57 -7.83
C MET A 107 -13.66 10.21 -6.83
N ILE A 108 -13.90 8.92 -6.60
CA ILE A 108 -14.89 8.39 -5.66
C ILE A 108 -14.24 7.71 -4.45
N SER A 109 -12.91 7.63 -4.40
CA SER A 109 -12.17 7.05 -3.28
C SER A 109 -12.27 7.99 -2.08
N ARG A 110 -12.62 7.44 -0.91
CA ARG A 110 -12.64 8.22 0.34
C ARG A 110 -11.25 8.61 0.80
N ILE A 111 -10.23 7.84 0.42
CA ILE A 111 -8.81 8.06 0.78
C ILE A 111 -8.29 9.38 0.17
N THR A 112 -8.73 9.73 -1.05
CA THR A 112 -8.39 10.99 -1.72
C THR A 112 -9.18 12.21 -1.21
N HIS A 113 -10.00 12.03 -0.17
CA HIS A 113 -10.74 13.11 0.47
C HIS A 113 -10.38 13.14 1.95
N PRO A 114 -9.35 13.91 2.35
CA PRO A 114 -9.09 14.19 3.75
C PRO A 114 -10.40 14.68 4.38
N ARG A 115 -10.95 13.90 5.31
CA ARG A 115 -12.05 14.39 6.14
C ARG A 115 -11.48 15.57 6.91
N ALA A 116 -11.90 16.77 6.56
CA ALA A 116 -11.71 17.92 7.42
C ALA A 116 -12.34 17.56 8.77
N HIS A 117 -11.50 17.36 9.79
CA HIS A 117 -11.97 17.40 11.17
C HIS A 117 -12.73 18.72 11.33
N THR A 118 -14.01 18.63 11.71
CA THR A 118 -14.90 19.79 11.77
C THR A 118 -14.53 20.68 12.95
N THR A 119 -13.49 21.49 12.78
CA THR A 119 -13.28 22.74 13.50
C THR A 119 -13.91 23.89 12.69
N SER A 120 -14.41 24.90 13.41
CA SER A 120 -15.39 25.86 12.89
C SER A 120 -14.85 26.83 11.82
N ARG A 121 -15.61 26.98 10.72
CA ARG A 121 -15.69 28.10 9.76
C ARG A 121 -14.58 29.18 9.78
N ARG A 122 -13.87 29.33 8.65
CA ARG A 122 -13.96 30.53 7.76
C ARG A 122 -13.41 30.24 6.35
N SER A 123 -13.75 31.10 5.39
CA SER A 123 -13.36 31.10 3.97
C SER A 123 -11.83 31.34 3.77
N SER A 124 -11.18 31.11 2.61
CA SER A 124 -11.64 31.29 1.22
C SER A 124 -10.80 30.51 0.17
N GLU A 125 -11.42 30.22 -0.99
CA GLU A 125 -10.88 30.13 -2.38
C GLU A 125 -9.65 29.25 -2.78
N SER A 126 -9.87 28.39 -3.81
CA SER A 126 -9.05 28.18 -5.04
C SER A 126 -7.56 27.75 -4.92
N THR A 127 -6.91 26.91 -5.73
CA THR A 127 -7.13 26.11 -6.97
C THR A 127 -5.82 25.29 -7.23
N SER A 128 -5.67 24.25 -8.07
CA SER A 128 -6.54 23.40 -8.93
C SER A 128 -5.72 22.25 -9.58
N LEU A 129 -6.35 21.10 -9.88
CA LEU A 129 -5.86 19.95 -10.68
C LEU A 129 -4.61 19.17 -10.17
N LEU A 130 -4.70 17.83 -10.21
CA LEU A 130 -3.94 17.01 -11.16
C LEU A 130 -4.57 15.61 -11.30
N MET A 131 -4.48 15.03 -12.50
CA MET A 131 -5.03 13.70 -12.85
C MET A 131 -3.98 12.63 -12.59
N ASN A 132 -4.37 11.45 -12.12
CA ASN A 132 -3.49 10.28 -12.06
C ASN A 132 -4.28 8.99 -12.31
N THR A 133 -3.57 7.88 -12.59
CA THR A 133 -4.19 6.60 -12.99
C THR A 133 -4.07 5.55 -11.87
N GLN A 134 -4.99 5.58 -10.90
CA GLN A 134 -5.03 4.64 -9.77
C GLN A 134 -5.60 3.26 -10.12
N LYS A 135 -4.99 2.24 -9.53
CA LYS A 135 -5.60 0.92 -9.27
C LYS A 135 -6.37 1.00 -7.95
N THR A 136 -7.55 1.61 -7.93
CA THR A 136 -8.29 1.78 -6.67
C THR A 136 -8.92 0.46 -6.22
N MET A 137 -8.43 -0.07 -5.10
CA MET A 137 -8.99 -1.27 -4.48
C MET A 137 -10.03 -0.89 -3.43
N SER A 138 -11.30 -1.11 -3.77
CA SER A 138 -12.44 -1.03 -2.85
C SER A 138 -12.59 -2.37 -2.12
N ALA A 139 -11.98 -2.48 -0.93
CA ALA A 139 -12.12 -3.63 -0.03
C ALA A 139 -13.12 -3.32 1.08
N ALA A 140 -14.36 -3.80 0.93
CA ALA A 140 -15.38 -3.76 1.97
C ALA A 140 -15.19 -4.91 2.96
N ALA A 141 -14.32 -4.73 3.94
CA ALA A 141 -14.22 -5.62 5.09
C ALA A 141 -14.82 -4.94 6.33
N THR A 142 -15.57 -5.68 7.14
CA THR A 142 -16.18 -5.15 8.37
C THR A 142 -15.72 -6.01 9.56
N ARG A 143 -15.09 -5.35 10.55
CA ARG A 143 -14.92 -5.82 11.95
C ARG A 143 -13.82 -6.87 12.27
N THR A 144 -12.67 -6.33 12.73
CA THR A 144 -11.96 -6.68 13.98
C THR A 144 -10.82 -7.72 14.09
N HIS A 145 -9.66 -7.17 14.52
CA HIS A 145 -8.49 -7.66 15.30
C HIS A 145 -7.46 -8.66 14.74
N LEU A 146 -6.25 -8.18 14.44
CA LEU A 146 -5.24 -8.91 13.68
C LEU A 146 -3.94 -9.16 14.48
N GLN A 147 -3.34 -10.35 14.37
CA GLN A 147 -1.99 -10.69 14.88
C GLN A 147 -1.07 -11.24 13.76
N SER A 148 0.18 -10.76 13.77
CA SER A 148 1.44 -11.14 13.09
C SER A 148 1.47 -12.24 12.01
N MET A 149 2.19 -12.01 10.88
CA MET A 149 2.80 -13.06 10.01
C MET A 149 3.54 -12.53 8.73
N PRO A 150 4.52 -13.30 8.17
CA PRO A 150 5.75 -12.83 7.50
C PRO A 150 5.60 -12.43 6.01
N PRO A 151 6.68 -11.93 5.36
CA PRO A 151 6.63 -11.34 4.01
C PRO A 151 6.21 -12.32 2.92
N THR A 152 5.49 -11.78 1.94
CA THR A 152 4.90 -12.49 0.80
C THR A 152 5.84 -12.50 -0.41
N THR A 153 6.02 -13.67 -1.04
CA THR A 153 6.94 -13.88 -2.18
C THR A 153 6.34 -13.56 -3.55
N HIS A 154 5.10 -13.08 -3.60
CA HIS A 154 4.43 -12.57 -4.78
C HIS A 154 3.61 -11.35 -4.38
N ALA A 155 3.36 -10.44 -5.33
CA ALA A 155 2.70 -9.15 -5.09
C ALA A 155 1.40 -9.32 -4.27
N GLY A 156 1.47 -8.90 -3.01
CA GLY A 156 0.45 -9.16 -1.99
C GLY A 156 -0.34 -7.92 -1.64
N VAL A 157 -1.66 -7.98 -1.77
CA VAL A 157 -2.56 -6.92 -1.27
C VAL A 157 -2.85 -7.17 0.21
N ASN A 158 -2.56 -6.16 1.06
CA ASN A 158 -2.98 -6.15 2.45
C ASN A 158 -4.19 -5.22 2.63
N ILE A 159 -5.25 -5.70 3.27
CA ILE A 159 -6.55 -5.04 3.33
C ILE A 159 -6.70 -4.35 4.69
N PHE A 160 -6.69 -3.02 4.68
CA PHE A 160 -7.00 -2.20 5.85
C PHE A 160 -8.30 -1.43 5.62
N VAL A 161 -9.08 -1.30 6.70
CA VAL A 161 -10.37 -0.62 6.70
C VAL A 161 -10.14 0.70 7.42
N ASP A 162 -9.83 1.72 6.63
CA ASP A 162 -9.32 3.04 7.05
C ASP A 162 -9.93 3.54 8.37
N GLU A 163 -11.26 3.66 8.44
CA GLU A 163 -12.03 4.18 9.58
C GLU A 163 -11.83 3.46 10.93
N TYR A 164 -11.16 2.28 10.97
CA TYR A 164 -10.91 1.54 12.22
C TYR A 164 -9.52 0.88 12.33
N THR A 165 -8.56 1.22 11.47
CA THR A 165 -7.27 0.48 11.39
C THR A 165 -6.51 0.46 12.73
N GLU A 166 -6.50 1.58 13.46
CA GLU A 166 -5.93 1.74 14.81
C GLU A 166 -6.52 0.82 15.88
N ASN A 167 -7.76 0.34 15.70
CA ASN A 167 -8.40 -0.59 16.62
C ASN A 167 -7.94 -2.05 16.40
N TYR A 168 -7.32 -2.35 15.25
CA TYR A 168 -7.08 -3.73 14.80
C TYR A 168 -5.61 -4.07 14.57
N VAL A 169 -4.75 -3.06 14.52
CA VAL A 169 -3.31 -3.16 14.33
C VAL A 169 -2.64 -2.23 15.35
N SER A 170 -1.73 -2.74 16.17
CA SER A 170 -0.99 -1.91 17.13
C SER A 170 -0.12 -0.90 16.38
N SER A 171 -0.26 0.41 16.62
CA SER A 171 0.59 1.41 15.97
C SER A 171 1.92 1.62 16.70
N CYS A 172 3.03 1.71 15.96
CA CYS A 172 4.18 2.45 16.45
C CYS A 172 3.90 3.93 16.23
N ASN A 173 3.59 4.67 17.30
CA ASN A 173 3.45 6.14 17.20
C ASN A 173 4.82 6.74 16.86
N LYS A 174 4.90 7.36 15.68
CA LYS A 174 6.08 8.04 15.16
C LYS A 174 5.79 9.53 14.98
N ASP A 175 6.84 10.33 15.02
CA ASP A 175 6.76 11.72 14.56
C ASP A 175 6.25 11.73 13.11
N PRO A 176 5.11 12.41 12.82
CA PRO A 176 4.56 12.44 11.47
C PRO A 176 5.52 13.04 10.44
N LEU A 177 6.33 14.04 10.81
CA LEU A 177 7.24 14.67 9.86
C LEU A 177 8.33 13.70 9.40
N THR A 178 8.92 12.96 10.34
CA THR A 178 9.91 11.91 10.07
C THR A 178 9.30 10.75 9.28
N GLU A 179 8.05 10.36 9.57
CA GLU A 179 7.34 9.35 8.78
C GLU A 179 7.09 9.82 7.33
N HIS A 180 6.56 11.02 7.13
CA HIS A 180 6.24 11.53 5.79
C HIS A 180 7.53 11.73 4.97
N ALA A 181 8.57 12.31 5.58
CA ALA A 181 9.87 12.46 4.94
C ALA A 181 10.51 11.12 4.58
N ALA A 182 10.26 10.03 5.32
CA ALA A 182 10.69 8.69 4.95
C ALA A 182 9.95 8.20 3.69
N TYR A 183 8.62 8.35 3.62
CA TYR A 183 7.83 7.94 2.45
C TYR A 183 8.17 8.73 1.18
N ASP A 184 8.37 10.04 1.29
CA ASP A 184 8.76 10.90 0.17
C ASP A 184 10.09 10.46 -0.43
N GLN A 185 11.06 10.13 0.44
CA GLN A 185 12.40 9.68 0.05
C GLN A 185 12.41 8.22 -0.43
N MET A 186 11.58 7.34 0.12
CA MET A 186 11.39 5.98 -0.40
C MET A 186 10.87 5.99 -1.84
N ALA A 187 9.89 6.85 -2.15
CA ALA A 187 9.27 6.89 -3.46
C ALA A 187 10.23 7.33 -4.58
N LEU A 188 11.14 8.26 -4.29
CA LEU A 188 12.21 8.68 -5.21
C LEU A 188 13.15 7.52 -5.60
N PHE A 189 13.27 6.50 -4.75
CA PHE A 189 14.16 5.35 -4.93
C PHE A 189 13.43 4.04 -5.24
N ALA A 190 12.09 4.03 -5.30
CA ALA A 190 11.27 2.83 -5.44
C ALA A 190 11.39 2.10 -6.79
N SER A 191 12.10 2.68 -7.76
CA SER A 191 12.46 2.02 -9.01
C SER A 191 13.70 1.12 -8.87
N ALA A 192 14.68 1.53 -8.05
CA ALA A 192 15.95 0.83 -7.82
C ALA A 192 15.99 0.02 -6.51
N CYS A 193 15.22 0.43 -5.51
CA CYS A 193 15.23 -0.15 -4.17
C CYS A 193 13.94 -0.90 -3.86
N ALA A 194 14.09 -2.09 -3.28
CA ALA A 194 13.05 -2.70 -2.46
C ALA A 194 13.10 -2.15 -1.04
N PHE A 195 11.92 -2.00 -0.42
CA PHE A 195 11.77 -1.51 0.94
C PHE A 195 10.91 -2.47 1.78
N SER A 196 11.23 -2.58 3.06
CA SER A 196 10.39 -3.28 4.04
C SER A 196 10.45 -2.60 5.41
N ARG A 197 9.39 -2.79 6.20
CA ARG A 197 9.35 -2.35 7.60
C ARG A 197 10.34 -3.18 8.44
N SER A 198 10.93 -2.58 9.47
CA SER A 198 11.71 -3.31 10.48
C SER A 198 10.94 -3.50 11.79
N LYS A 199 11.17 -4.63 12.47
CA LYS A 199 10.73 -4.93 13.85
C LYS A 199 11.22 -3.87 14.85
N TRP A 200 12.36 -3.23 14.57
CA TRP A 200 13.01 -2.26 15.45
C TRP A 200 12.27 -0.93 15.59
N ASN A 201 11.25 -0.67 14.76
CA ASN A 201 10.33 0.46 14.95
C ASN A 201 9.67 0.49 16.33
N ALA A 202 9.49 -0.67 16.97
CA ALA A 202 8.95 -0.77 18.33
C ALA A 202 9.94 -0.33 19.44
N LYS A 203 11.23 -0.15 19.11
CA LYS A 203 12.31 0.12 20.10
C LYS A 203 13.11 1.41 19.83
N CYS A 204 13.07 1.99 18.63
CA CYS A 204 13.86 3.18 18.28
C CYS A 204 13.30 4.56 18.71
N GLY A 205 12.22 4.59 19.50
CA GLY A 205 11.54 5.83 19.95
C GLY A 205 10.57 6.41 18.90
N ALA A 206 9.89 7.50 19.24
CA ALA A 206 8.92 8.15 18.33
C ALA A 206 9.61 8.97 17.22
N GLU A 207 10.71 9.65 17.55
CA GLU A 207 11.49 10.54 16.68
C GLU A 207 12.23 9.84 15.53
N HIS A 208 12.20 8.50 15.47
CA HIS A 208 12.96 7.74 14.48
C HIS A 208 12.13 6.63 13.83
N VAL A 209 12.41 6.37 12.55
CA VAL A 209 11.85 5.25 11.79
C VAL A 209 12.99 4.33 11.36
N VAL A 210 12.82 3.01 11.53
CA VAL A 210 13.76 2.01 11.03
C VAL A 210 13.14 1.28 9.84
N LEU A 211 13.87 1.19 8.73
CA LEU A 211 13.44 0.44 7.56
C LEU A 211 14.55 -0.46 7.03
N GLN A 212 14.13 -1.55 6.39
CA GLN A 212 14.97 -2.44 5.61
C GLN A 212 14.99 -1.94 4.16
N VAL A 213 16.18 -1.88 3.56
CA VAL A 213 16.39 -1.48 2.16
C VAL A 213 17.32 -2.47 1.47
N CYS A 214 17.06 -2.74 0.20
CA CYS A 214 17.94 -3.49 -0.69
C CYS A 214 17.88 -2.87 -2.09
N GLU A 215 19.02 -2.65 -2.74
CA GLU A 215 19.03 -2.44 -4.20
C GLU A 215 18.53 -3.73 -4.85
N HIS A 216 17.49 -3.63 -5.67
CA HIS A 216 16.79 -4.81 -6.18
C HIS A 216 16.09 -4.53 -7.51
N HIS A 217 16.63 -5.11 -8.58
CA HIS A 217 16.22 -4.80 -9.95
C HIS A 217 15.34 -5.90 -10.57
N ASP A 218 15.33 -7.09 -9.96
CA ASP A 218 14.60 -8.26 -10.44
C ASP A 218 13.14 -8.31 -9.97
N PRO A 219 12.24 -8.97 -10.73
CA PRO A 219 10.87 -9.26 -10.27
C PRO A 219 10.80 -10.39 -9.23
N SER A 220 11.92 -11.04 -8.93
CA SER A 220 12.02 -12.11 -7.92
C SER A 220 12.00 -11.54 -6.48
N PRO A 221 11.68 -12.35 -5.45
CA PRO A 221 11.78 -11.91 -4.06
C PRO A 221 13.22 -11.57 -3.65
N VAL A 222 13.38 -10.51 -2.87
CA VAL A 222 14.68 -10.10 -2.30
C VAL A 222 15.23 -11.21 -1.38
N PRO A 223 16.49 -11.64 -1.53
CA PRO A 223 17.12 -12.60 -0.62
C PRO A 223 17.19 -12.04 0.82
N LYS A 224 16.93 -12.89 1.83
CA LYS A 224 16.92 -12.47 3.24
C LYS A 224 18.21 -11.80 3.71
N SER A 225 19.36 -12.23 3.20
CA SER A 225 20.68 -11.72 3.55
C SER A 225 21.05 -10.39 2.89
N SER A 226 20.28 -9.92 1.90
CA SER A 226 20.59 -8.69 1.15
C SER A 226 20.04 -7.43 1.81
N TRP A 227 19.12 -7.56 2.77
CA TRP A 227 18.51 -6.44 3.46
C TRP A 227 19.48 -5.74 4.42
N SER A 228 19.63 -4.43 4.24
CA SER A 228 20.35 -3.54 5.16
C SER A 228 19.36 -2.70 5.97
N LEU A 229 19.68 -2.43 7.24
CA LEU A 229 18.86 -1.56 8.10
C LEU A 229 19.32 -0.10 8.06
N TYR A 230 18.36 0.81 8.05
CA TYR A 230 18.56 2.25 8.07
C TYR A 230 17.72 2.88 9.17
N LEU A 231 18.32 3.79 9.95
CA LEU A 231 17.65 4.59 10.96
C LEU A 231 17.52 6.02 10.44
N LEU A 232 16.28 6.50 10.32
CA LEU A 232 15.95 7.85 9.87
C LEU A 232 15.39 8.65 11.06
N GLY A 233 15.82 9.90 11.21
CA GLY A 233 15.25 10.88 12.11
C GLY A 233 15.29 12.28 11.50
N ALA A 234 14.65 13.26 12.14
CA ALA A 234 14.45 14.60 11.58
C ALA A 234 15.71 15.37 11.13
N GLN A 235 16.90 15.02 11.63
CA GLN A 235 18.17 15.71 11.34
C GLN A 235 19.30 14.78 10.85
N THR A 236 19.15 13.46 11.01
CA THR A 236 20.20 12.49 10.66
C THR A 236 19.60 11.20 10.14
N SER A 237 20.27 10.60 9.16
CA SER A 237 20.00 9.28 8.61
C SER A 237 21.31 8.49 8.60
N LYS A 238 21.27 7.20 8.98
CA LYS A 238 22.44 6.32 8.99
C LYS A 238 22.07 4.86 8.68
N LYS A 239 23.01 4.14 8.07
CA LYS A 239 22.96 2.69 7.95
C LYS A 239 23.39 2.07 9.27
N LEU A 240 22.62 1.12 9.80
CA LEU A 240 22.92 0.44 11.04
C LEU A 240 23.86 -0.74 10.81
N GLU A 241 24.73 -1.04 11.78
CA GLU A 241 25.56 -2.26 11.77
C GLU A 241 24.72 -3.52 12.03
N MET A 242 23.75 -3.39 12.94
CA MET A 242 22.84 -4.47 13.31
C MET A 242 21.91 -4.91 12.16
N THR A 243 21.37 -6.13 12.27
CA THR A 243 20.48 -6.73 11.27
C THR A 243 19.06 -6.92 11.82
N GLU A 244 18.14 -7.35 10.96
CA GLU A 244 16.78 -7.71 11.38
C GLU A 244 16.76 -8.95 12.29
N ASP A 245 17.83 -9.75 12.34
CA ASP A 245 17.97 -10.95 13.19
C ASP A 245 18.66 -10.69 14.53
N SER A 246 19.23 -9.50 14.78
CA SER A 246 19.90 -9.19 16.05
C SER A 246 18.98 -9.32 17.29
N ASP A 247 19.56 -9.62 18.45
CA ASP A 247 18.85 -9.81 19.73
C ASP A 247 18.37 -8.48 20.35
N ALA A 248 19.24 -7.47 20.30
CA ALA A 248 19.03 -6.15 20.88
C ALA A 248 18.99 -5.05 19.81
N PHE A 249 18.31 -3.95 20.11
CA PHE A 249 18.37 -2.75 19.29
C PHE A 249 19.66 -2.00 19.58
N SER A 250 20.36 -1.57 18.54
CA SER A 250 21.53 -0.69 18.60
C SER A 250 21.32 0.48 17.66
N SER A 251 21.76 1.67 18.07
CA SER A 251 21.82 2.82 17.18
C SER A 251 23.19 2.97 16.52
N GLU A 252 24.11 2.01 16.70
CA GLU A 252 25.44 2.08 16.09
C GLU A 252 25.40 2.03 14.56
N HIS A 253 26.26 2.85 13.97
CA HIS A 253 26.39 3.02 12.54
C HIS A 253 27.30 1.94 11.96
N HIS A 254 27.01 1.48 10.74
CA HIS A 254 27.88 0.54 10.04
C HIS A 254 29.25 1.20 9.79
N PRO A 255 30.41 0.53 10.04
CA PRO A 255 31.74 1.17 9.96
C PRO A 255 32.07 1.84 8.62
N ASN A 256 31.47 1.34 7.53
CA ASN A 256 31.63 1.89 6.17
C ASN A 256 30.50 2.86 5.76
N SER A 257 29.78 3.46 6.71
CA SER A 257 28.67 4.40 6.45
C SER A 257 28.84 5.66 7.29
N GLU A 258 28.76 6.82 6.65
CA GLU A 258 28.70 8.09 7.36
C GLU A 258 27.26 8.43 7.80
N PHE A 259 27.13 9.55 8.51
CA PHE A 259 25.86 10.15 8.89
C PHE A 259 25.48 11.21 7.84
N HIS A 260 24.27 11.13 7.29
CA HIS A 260 23.78 12.11 6.31
C HIS A 260 22.61 12.88 6.89
N SER A 261 22.44 14.13 6.47
CA SER A 261 21.30 14.97 6.88
C SER A 261 19.96 14.44 6.34
N THR A 262 19.98 13.71 5.23
CA THR A 262 18.80 13.11 4.60
C THR A 262 19.08 11.69 4.11
N PHE A 263 18.02 10.89 3.98
CA PHE A 263 18.08 9.49 3.55
C PHE A 263 18.51 9.35 2.08
N ILE A 264 18.13 10.31 1.22
CA ILE A 264 18.51 10.36 -0.20
C ILE A 264 20.02 10.23 -0.39
N HIS A 265 20.82 11.07 0.28
CA HIS A 265 22.28 11.09 0.08
C HIS A 265 22.92 9.77 0.53
N LEU A 266 22.48 9.25 1.68
CA LEU A 266 22.92 7.95 2.19
C LEU A 266 22.58 6.78 1.25
N LEU A 267 21.44 6.84 0.54
CA LEU A 267 21.12 5.86 -0.51
C LEU A 267 21.99 6.05 -1.76
N GLN A 268 22.26 7.29 -2.17
CA GLN A 268 23.11 7.57 -3.33
C GLN A 268 24.53 7.02 -3.16
N ASP A 269 25.07 7.10 -1.94
CA ASP A 269 26.39 6.55 -1.61
C ASP A 269 26.39 5.01 -1.45
N SER A 270 25.22 4.40 -1.25
CA SER A 270 25.04 2.95 -1.07
C SER A 270 24.73 2.19 -2.36
N LEU A 271 24.31 2.88 -3.44
CA LEU A 271 23.76 2.28 -4.66
C LEU A 271 24.80 2.09 -5.75
N SER A 272 24.58 1.08 -6.60
CA SER A 272 25.35 0.91 -7.82
C SER A 272 25.07 2.05 -8.83
N PRO A 273 25.97 2.27 -9.82
CA PRO A 273 25.73 3.22 -10.90
C PRO A 273 24.45 2.95 -11.71
N ASP A 274 24.05 1.67 -11.84
CA ASP A 274 22.81 1.28 -12.53
C ASP A 274 21.58 1.67 -11.69
N GLY A 275 21.58 1.36 -10.39
CA GLY A 275 20.53 1.80 -9.47
C GLY A 275 20.38 3.33 -9.44
N LEU A 276 21.50 4.05 -9.45
CA LEU A 276 21.50 5.51 -9.50
C LEU A 276 20.99 6.08 -10.84
N ASP A 277 21.22 5.43 -11.97
CA ASP A 277 20.63 5.83 -13.25
C ASP A 277 19.12 5.57 -13.31
N ARG A 278 18.68 4.40 -12.82
CA ARG A 278 17.25 4.03 -12.74
C ARG A 278 16.43 4.99 -11.89
N THR A 279 17.00 5.53 -10.80
CA THR A 279 16.32 6.58 -10.00
C THR A 279 16.23 7.91 -10.75
N LYS A 280 17.29 8.34 -11.45
CA LYS A 280 17.29 9.59 -12.25
C LYS A 280 16.35 9.53 -13.44
N THR A 281 16.17 8.37 -14.05
CA THR A 281 15.27 8.15 -15.20
C THR A 281 13.83 7.81 -14.79
N SER A 282 13.52 7.81 -13.49
CA SER A 282 12.18 7.49 -12.98
C SER A 282 11.15 8.56 -13.35
N TYR A 283 10.02 8.13 -13.88
CA TYR A 283 8.95 9.04 -14.32
C TYR A 283 8.24 9.69 -13.12
N CYS A 284 7.95 11.00 -13.17
CA CYS A 284 7.34 11.73 -12.05
C CYS A 284 6.03 11.10 -11.55
N MET A 285 5.11 10.75 -12.45
CA MET A 285 3.84 10.09 -12.05
C MET A 285 4.05 8.74 -11.35
N PHE A 286 5.17 8.02 -11.58
CA PHE A 286 5.49 6.81 -10.82
C PHE A 286 5.86 7.18 -9.38
N ILE A 287 6.73 8.17 -9.20
CA ILE A 287 7.13 8.70 -7.89
C ILE A 287 5.89 9.19 -7.13
N ASP A 288 5.08 10.05 -7.74
CA ASP A 288 3.84 10.60 -7.14
C ASP A 288 2.85 9.49 -6.73
N THR A 289 2.75 8.43 -7.55
CA THR A 289 1.89 7.26 -7.26
C THR A 289 2.42 6.49 -6.05
N ILE A 290 3.73 6.26 -5.97
CA ILE A 290 4.34 5.58 -4.82
C ILE A 290 4.25 6.44 -3.56
N GLN A 291 4.51 7.75 -3.62
CA GLN A 291 4.29 8.66 -2.48
C GLN A 291 2.84 8.56 -1.98
N SER A 292 1.87 8.73 -2.88
CA SER A 292 0.44 8.64 -2.56
C SER A 292 0.07 7.31 -1.91
N LEU A 293 0.62 6.20 -2.42
CA LEU A 293 0.40 4.86 -1.87
C LEU A 293 1.03 4.70 -0.47
N LEU A 294 2.26 5.17 -0.28
CA LEU A 294 2.98 5.07 1.00
C LEU A 294 2.32 5.93 2.09
N HIS A 295 1.97 7.19 1.79
CA HIS A 295 1.22 8.06 2.70
C HIS A 295 -0.17 7.52 3.04
N SER A 296 -0.85 6.87 2.09
CA SER A 296 -2.19 6.28 2.32
C SER A 296 -2.15 4.96 3.09
N THR A 297 -1.13 4.12 2.89
CA THR A 297 -1.03 2.78 3.50
C THR A 297 -0.12 2.73 4.73
N ARG A 298 0.63 3.79 4.99
CA ARG A 298 1.53 4.03 6.12
C ARG A 298 2.35 2.79 6.56
N PRO A 299 3.06 2.12 5.64
CA PRO A 299 3.57 0.77 5.89
C PRO A 299 4.68 0.68 6.95
N LEU A 300 5.31 1.78 7.36
CA LEU A 300 6.41 1.75 8.34
C LEU A 300 5.94 1.83 9.80
N VAL A 301 4.86 2.57 10.09
CA VAL A 301 4.31 2.63 11.45
C VAL A 301 3.70 1.27 11.83
N TYR A 302 2.92 0.66 10.93
CA TYR A 302 2.35 -0.69 11.09
C TYR A 302 1.70 -0.83 12.48
N SER A 303 1.74 -1.98 13.15
CA SER A 303 2.83 -2.95 13.25
C SER A 303 2.32 -4.40 13.36
N GLU A 304 3.21 -5.34 13.69
CA GLU A 304 2.78 -6.64 14.22
C GLU A 304 2.78 -6.56 15.75
N THR A 305 1.60 -6.66 16.38
CA THR A 305 1.53 -6.85 17.84
C THR A 305 2.16 -8.18 18.23
N ILE A 306 2.85 -8.18 19.37
CA ILE A 306 3.35 -9.37 20.08
C ILE A 306 2.17 -10.31 20.42
#